data_AF-A0A357ICM7-F1
#
_entry.id   AF-A0A357ICM7-F1
#
_cell.length_a   1.000
_cell.length_b   1.000
_cell.length_c   1.000
_cell.angle_alpha   90.00
_cell.angle_beta   90.00
_cell.angle_gamma   90.00
#
_symmetry.space_group_name_H-M   'P 1'
#
loop_
_entity.id
_entity.type
_entity.pdbx_description
1 polymer ?
#
loop_
_entity_poly.entity_id
_entity_poly.type
_entity_poly.pdbx_seq_one_letter_code
_entity_poly.pdbx_strand_id
1 'polypeptide(L)'
;EWLKPYTDATMMALPGEGIKDIQVLCPGFSADCLETIEEIGEENREYFEEAGGEKFGFIPCLNDRDDHTSALAEVLLRHMQGWEEDH
;
A
#
# COMPACT_ATOMS: atom_id res chain seq x y z
N GLU A 1 -4.14 -7.24 -21.10
CA GLU A 1 -4.44 -8.00 -19.87
C GLU A 1 -3.70 -7.31 -18.72
N TRP A 2 -4.30 -7.23 -17.53
CA TRP A 2 -3.69 -6.59 -16.35
C TRP A 2 -2.75 -7.56 -15.63
N LEU A 3 -1.85 -7.02 -14.82
CA LEU A 3 -0.93 -7.82 -14.00
C LEU A 3 -1.70 -8.58 -12.91
N LYS A 4 -1.36 -9.85 -12.72
CA LYS A 4 -1.94 -10.74 -11.72
C LYS A 4 -0.91 -11.06 -10.63
N PRO A 5 -1.34 -11.51 -9.42
CA PRO A 5 -2.73 -11.74 -9.00
C PRO A 5 -3.53 -10.45 -8.78
N TYR A 6 -4.85 -10.54 -8.86
CA TYR A 6 -5.73 -9.44 -8.50
C TYR A 6 -5.92 -9.40 -6.98
N THR A 7 -5.93 -8.20 -6.39
CA THR A 7 -5.96 -8.01 -4.94
C THR A 7 -7.26 -8.55 -4.33
N ASP A 8 -8.40 -8.27 -4.95
CA ASP A 8 -9.73 -8.76 -4.56
C ASP A 8 -9.79 -10.30 -4.48
N ALA A 9 -9.33 -10.98 -5.54
CA ALA A 9 -9.28 -12.43 -5.62
C ALA A 9 -8.33 -13.01 -4.57
N THR A 10 -7.25 -12.30 -4.25
CA THR A 10 -6.32 -12.69 -3.18
C THR A 10 -7.00 -12.56 -1.82
N MET A 11 -7.68 -11.45 -1.53
CA MET A 11 -8.38 -11.24 -0.26
C MET A 11 -9.45 -12.31 0.01
N MET A 12 -10.22 -12.71 -1.01
CA MET A 12 -11.22 -13.76 -0.88
C MET A 12 -10.63 -15.16 -0.65
N ALA A 13 -9.39 -15.41 -1.12
CA ALA A 13 -8.76 -16.72 -1.02
C ALA A 13 -8.07 -16.97 0.33
N LEU A 14 -7.43 -15.93 0.89
CA LEU A 14 -6.56 -16.04 2.08
C LEU A 14 -7.23 -16.74 3.29
N PRO A 15 -8.49 -16.46 3.67
CA PRO A 15 -9.12 -17.17 4.78
C PRO A 15 -9.28 -18.66 4.56
N GLY A 16 -9.56 -19.09 3.32
CA GLY A 16 -9.66 -20.50 2.94
C GLY A 16 -8.32 -21.25 3.05
N GLU A 17 -7.21 -20.52 2.99
CA GLU A 17 -5.86 -21.03 3.22
C GLU A 17 -5.47 -21.02 4.71
N GLY A 18 -6.36 -20.57 5.60
CA GLY A 18 -6.15 -20.47 7.04
C GLY A 18 -5.52 -19.16 7.50
N ILE A 19 -5.33 -18.19 6.61
CA ILE A 19 -4.81 -16.86 6.94
C ILE A 19 -5.99 -15.96 7.32
N LYS A 20 -6.09 -15.64 8.61
CA LYS A 20 -7.25 -14.93 9.18
C LYS A 20 -6.92 -13.59 9.85
N ASP A 21 -5.64 -13.24 9.93
CA ASP A 21 -5.15 -11.99 10.52
C ASP A 21 -4.13 -11.38 9.56
N ILE A 22 -4.45 -10.24 8.96
CA ILE A 22 -3.61 -9.59 7.95
C ILE A 22 -3.41 -8.11 8.23
N GLN A 23 -2.28 -7.60 7.75
CA GLN A 23 -1.97 -6.18 7.66
C GLN A 23 -1.70 -5.83 6.21
N VAL A 24 -2.37 -4.80 5.69
CA VAL A 24 -2.34 -4.39 4.29
C VAL A 24 -1.75 -2.99 4.18
N LEU A 25 -0.86 -2.79 3.22
CA LEU A 25 -0.27 -1.49 2.89
C LEU A 25 -0.20 -1.32 1.37
N CYS A 26 -0.21 -0.06 0.90
CA CYS A 26 -0.21 0.29 -0.52
C CYS A 26 1.15 0.87 -0.95
N PRO A 27 2.17 0.05 -1.25
CA PRO A 27 3.53 0.55 -1.49
C PRO A 27 3.68 1.35 -2.80
N GLY A 28 2.69 1.28 -3.69
CA GLY A 28 2.62 2.11 -4.90
C GLY A 28 2.19 3.56 -4.63
N PHE A 29 1.77 3.89 -3.41
CA PHE A 29 1.24 5.20 -3.03
C PHE A 29 2.02 5.75 -1.83
N SER A 30 2.44 7.01 -1.91
CA SER A 30 3.09 7.72 -0.81
C SER A 30 2.09 8.45 0.10
N ALA A 31 0.90 8.76 -0.41
CA ALA A 31 -0.18 9.41 0.30
C ALA A 31 -1.50 8.70 0.01
N ASP A 32 -2.42 8.75 0.97
CA ASP A 32 -3.73 8.15 0.83
C ASP A 32 -4.56 8.89 -0.24
N CYS A 33 -5.28 8.11 -1.03
CA CYS A 33 -6.21 8.54 -2.07
C CYS A 33 -7.49 7.69 -2.03
N LEU A 34 -8.37 7.86 -3.02
CA LEU A 34 -9.64 7.14 -3.09
C LEU A 34 -9.40 5.62 -3.13
N GLU A 35 -8.48 5.19 -3.99
CA GLU A 35 -8.13 3.79 -4.20
C GLU A 35 -7.58 3.14 -2.91
N THR A 36 -6.78 3.85 -2.12
CA THR A 36 -6.21 3.29 -0.89
C THR A 36 -7.21 3.23 0.25
N ILE A 37 -8.10 4.22 0.37
CA ILE A 37 -9.05 4.33 1.49
C ILE A 37 -10.28 3.47 1.22
N GLU A 38 -10.93 3.66 0.07
CA GLU A 38 -12.19 3.01 -0.26
C GLU A 38 -11.94 1.59 -0.80
N GLU A 39 -11.22 1.45 -1.92
CA GLU A 39 -11.05 0.13 -2.54
C GLU A 39 -10.22 -0.83 -1.65
N ILE A 40 -9.08 -0.39 -1.12
CA ILE A 40 -8.23 -1.26 -0.28
C ILE A 40 -8.69 -1.30 1.19
N GLY A 41 -9.01 -0.15 1.78
CA GLY A 41 -9.31 -0.05 3.21
C GLY A 41 -10.71 -0.55 3.60
N GLU A 42 -11.68 -0.42 2.70
CA GLU A 42 -13.08 -0.78 2.91
C GLU A 42 -13.48 -2.01 2.06
N GLU A 43 -13.48 -1.93 0.72
CA GLU A 43 -14.00 -3.03 -0.12
C GLU A 43 -13.19 -4.33 0.04
N ASN A 44 -11.86 -4.26 0.01
CA ASN A 44 -11.00 -5.44 0.19
C ASN A 44 -11.03 -6.00 1.61
N ARG A 45 -11.31 -5.16 2.61
CA ARG A 45 -11.59 -5.60 3.98
C ARG A 45 -12.86 -6.43 4.00
N GLU A 46 -13.94 -5.94 3.39
CA GLU A 46 -15.21 -6.66 3.31
C GLU A 46 -15.01 -8.02 2.63
N TYR A 47 -14.30 -8.08 1.50
CA TYR A 47 -14.00 -9.35 0.83
C TYR A 47 -13.27 -10.36 1.71
N PHE A 48 -12.29 -9.91 2.49
CA PHE A 48 -11.54 -10.76 3.41
C PHE A 48 -12.41 -11.24 4.58
N GLU A 49 -13.18 -10.35 5.20
CA GLU A 49 -14.04 -10.65 6.34
C GLU A 49 -15.20 -11.58 5.95
N GLU A 50 -15.85 -11.34 4.79
CA GLU A 50 -16.91 -12.20 4.25
C GLU A 50 -16.41 -13.61 3.89
N ALA A 51 -15.16 -13.73 3.45
CA ALA A 51 -14.52 -15.02 3.18
C ALA A 51 -14.11 -15.79 4.45
N GLY A 52 -14.26 -15.20 5.64
CA GLY A 52 -13.97 -15.83 6.94
C GLY A 52 -12.68 -15.36 7.61
N GLY A 53 -12.12 -14.24 7.15
CA GLY A 53 -11.06 -13.51 7.84
C GLY A 53 -11.56 -12.93 9.17
N GLU A 54 -10.68 -12.83 10.16
CA GLU A 54 -11.04 -12.40 11.51
C GLU A 54 -10.48 -11.02 11.87
N LYS A 55 -9.32 -10.65 11.33
CA LYS A 55 -8.67 -9.37 11.57
C LYS A 55 -8.05 -8.80 10.31
N PHE A 56 -8.42 -7.57 10.00
CA PHE A 56 -7.86 -6.79 8.91
C PHE A 56 -7.34 -5.47 9.45
N GLY A 57 -6.04 -5.24 9.35
CA GLY A 57 -5.42 -3.94 9.61
C GLY A 57 -5.03 -3.26 8.30
N PHE A 58 -5.49 -2.04 8.10
CA PHE A 58 -4.97 -1.18 7.04
C PHE A 58 -3.88 -0.28 7.63
N ILE A 59 -2.70 -0.28 7.00
CA ILE A 59 -1.59 0.60 7.34
C ILE A 59 -1.71 1.83 6.43
N PRO A 60 -2.00 3.03 6.97
CA PRO A 60 -2.08 4.24 6.17
C PRO A 60 -0.81 4.48 5.36
N CYS A 61 -0.94 5.15 4.23
CA CYS A 61 0.22 5.61 3.48
C CYS A 61 1.10 6.53 4.35
N LEU A 62 2.31 6.82 3.85
CA LEU A 62 3.28 7.62 4.60
C LEU A 62 2.76 9.04 4.90
N ASN A 63 1.93 9.59 4.01
CA ASN A 63 1.26 10.89 4.17
C ASN A 63 2.27 11.99 4.56
N ASP A 64 1.96 12.76 5.60
CA ASP A 64 2.73 13.89 6.11
C ASP A 64 3.70 13.52 7.25
N ARG A 65 4.00 12.23 7.44
CA ARG A 65 4.98 11.80 8.46
C ARG A 65 6.31 12.53 8.29
N ASP A 66 6.88 12.95 9.42
CA ASP A 66 8.16 13.65 9.47
C ASP A 66 9.30 12.85 8.82
N ASP A 67 9.31 11.53 8.97
CA ASP A 67 10.35 10.67 8.38
C ASP A 67 10.19 10.52 6.86
N HIS A 68 8.97 10.53 6.34
CA HIS A 68 8.70 10.53 4.90
C HIS A 68 9.12 11.85 4.25
N THR A 69 8.74 12.98 4.84
CA THR A 69 9.14 14.30 4.34
C THR A 69 10.66 14.48 4.41
N SER A 70 11.30 14.01 5.49
CA SER A 70 12.76 13.99 5.61
C SER A 70 13.42 13.14 4.53
N ALA A 71 12.92 11.94 4.27
CA ALA A 71 13.44 11.07 3.21
C ALA A 71 13.33 11.71 1.81
N LEU A 72 12.21 12.37 1.51
CA LEU A 72 12.05 13.13 0.25
C LEU A 72 13.04 14.29 0.18
N ALA A 73 13.22 15.05 1.27
CA ALA A 73 14.18 16.14 1.33
C ALA A 73 15.62 15.66 1.11
N GLU A 74 16.01 14.52 1.68
CA GLU A 74 17.33 13.92 1.46
C GLU A 74 17.58 13.58 -0.01
N VAL A 75 16.59 13.00 -0.70
CA VAL A 75 16.68 12.71 -2.13
C VAL A 75 16.83 14.00 -2.93
N LEU A 76 16.00 15.01 -2.65
CA LEU A 76 16.08 16.31 -3.33
C LEU A 76 17.44 16.96 -3.13
N LEU A 77 17.92 17.08 -1.88
CA LEU A 77 19.20 17.70 -1.56
C LEU A 77 20.38 16.98 -2.24
N ARG A 78 20.32 15.65 -2.36
CA ARG A 78 21.32 14.86 -3.10
C ARG A 78 21.35 15.20 -4.58
N HIS A 79 20.19 15.34 -5.21
CA HIS A 79 20.07 15.58 -6.65
C HIS A 79 20.11 17.06 -7.04
N MET A 80 20.10 17.99 -6.10
CA MET A 80 20.23 19.43 -6.34
C MET A 80 21.68 19.93 -6.34
N GLN A 81 22.69 19.05 -6.16
CA GLN A 81 24.11 19.44 -6.16
C GLN A 81 24.72 19.64 -7.56
N GLY A 82 23.92 19.53 -8.62
CA GLY A 82 24.38 19.46 -10.00
C GLY A 82 24.46 18.02 -10.48
N TRP A 83 23.92 17.74 -11.67
CA TRP A 83 24.02 16.43 -12.29
C TRP A 83 25.29 16.46 -13.14
N GLU A 84 26.26 15.59 -12.85
CA GLU A 84 27.38 15.40 -13.78
C GLU A 84 26.80 14.75 -15.04
N GLU A 85 26.89 15.44 -16.17
CA GLU A 85 26.63 14.81 -17.46
C GLU A 85 27.83 13.90 -17.75
N ASP A 86 27.61 12.59 -17.81
CA ASP A 86 28.62 11.65 -18.31
C ASP A 86 28.99 12.08 -19.74
N HIS A 87 30.19 12.65 -19.90
CA HIS A 87 30.81 12.96 -21.20
C HIS A 87 31.52 11.74 -21.78
#